data_AF-A0A6P2VEM7-F1
#
_entry.id   AF-A0A6P2VEM7-F1
#
_cell.length_a   1.000
_cell.length_b   1.000
_cell.length_c   1.000
_cell.angle_alpha   90.00
_cell.angle_beta   90.00
_cell.angle_gamma   90.00
#
_symmetry.space_group_name_H-M   'P 1'
#
loop_
_entity.id
_entity.type
_entity.pdbx_description
1 polymer ?
#
loop_
_entity_poly.entity_id
_entity_poly.type
_entity_poly.pdbx_seq_one_letter_code
_entity_poly.pdbx_strand_id
1 'polypeptide(L)'
;MTPLQIIRSLDSLTNAIEVAVAHADWSEAVRAAETRSAFLTVLSPDQPDEVHAAIRRMREIDIRISITAREALEARVAESRKALYETRPPSPGADAMAARSPSWRSAISRRFAPYTH
;
A
#
# COMPACT_ATOMS: atom_id res chain seq x y z
N MET A 1 21.08 30.05 -10.67
CA MET A 1 20.88 29.76 -9.23
C MET A 1 22.21 29.35 -8.63
N THR A 2 22.48 29.73 -7.39
CA THR A 2 23.65 29.26 -6.65
C THR A 2 23.41 27.85 -6.11
N PRO A 3 24.47 27.05 -5.82
CA PRO A 3 24.32 25.73 -5.19
C PRO A 3 23.50 25.77 -3.90
N LEU A 4 23.67 26.82 -3.08
CA LEU A 4 22.90 27.01 -1.85
C LEU A 4 21.40 27.22 -2.12
N GLN A 5 21.03 27.94 -3.18
CA GLN A 5 19.63 28.11 -3.57
C GLN A 5 19.01 26.79 -4.07
N ILE A 6 19.80 25.98 -4.79
CA ILE A 6 19.36 24.64 -5.24
C ILE A 6 19.06 23.77 -4.03
N ILE A 7 19.97 23.72 -3.05
CA ILE A 7 19.80 22.90 -1.85
C ILE A 7 18.59 23.33 -1.02
N ARG A 8 18.37 24.63 -0.82
CA ARG A 8 17.16 25.13 -0.14
C ARG A 8 15.88 24.74 -0.86
N SER A 9 15.89 24.77 -2.20
CA SER A 9 14.74 24.36 -3.02
C SER A 9 14.49 22.85 -2.87
N LEU A 10 15.56 22.05 -2.90
CA LEU A 10 15.48 20.60 -2.69
C LEU A 10 14.96 20.24 -1.29
N ASP A 11 15.42 20.93 -0.24
CA ASP A 11 14.93 20.72 1.14
C ASP A 11 13.44 21.06 1.23
N SER A 12 13.04 22.23 0.71
CA SER A 12 11.63 22.66 0.72
C SER A 12 10.74 21.67 -0.02
N LEU A 13 11.18 21.16 -1.17
CA LEU A 13 10.41 20.19 -1.95
C LEU A 13 10.38 18.82 -1.28
N THR A 14 11.46 18.40 -0.61
CA THR A 14 11.49 17.16 0.16
C THR A 14 10.46 17.20 1.30
N ASN A 15 10.37 18.31 2.02
CA ASN A 15 9.37 18.52 3.05
C ASN A 15 7.94 18.56 2.48
N ALA A 16 7.74 19.21 1.33
CA ALA A 16 6.44 19.23 0.66
C ALA A 16 5.95 17.82 0.29
N ILE A 17 6.85 16.97 -0.23
CA ILE A 17 6.54 15.56 -0.52
C ILE A 17 6.19 14.81 0.77
N GLU A 18 6.97 14.97 1.85
CA GLU A 18 6.70 14.32 3.14
C GLU A 18 5.30 14.68 3.66
N VAL A 19 4.95 15.96 3.64
CA VAL A 19 3.63 16.45 4.06
C VAL A 19 2.52 15.90 3.16
N ALA A 20 2.69 15.95 1.84
CA ALA A 20 1.67 15.47 0.89
C ALA A 20 1.42 13.97 1.04
N VAL A 21 2.48 13.17 1.20
CA VAL A 21 2.38 11.72 1.45
C VAL A 21 1.68 11.42 2.77
N ALA A 22 2.00 12.16 3.84
CA ALA A 22 1.34 12.00 5.14
C ALA A 22 -0.18 12.27 5.09
N HIS A 23 -0.62 13.14 4.18
CA HIS A 23 -2.04 13.46 3.97
C HIS A 23 -2.70 12.66 2.84
N ALA A 24 -1.98 11.71 2.22
CA ALA A 24 -2.40 10.98 1.02
C ALA A 24 -2.81 11.89 -0.16
N ASP A 25 -2.25 13.10 -0.24
CA ASP A 25 -2.37 13.99 -1.39
C ASP A 25 -1.36 13.57 -2.47
N TRP A 26 -1.70 12.49 -3.19
CA TRP A 26 -0.80 11.89 -4.17
C TRP A 26 -0.52 12.80 -5.37
N SER A 27 -1.46 13.69 -5.71
CA SER A 27 -1.27 14.64 -6.81
C SER A 27 -0.20 15.66 -6.46
N GLU A 28 -0.28 16.23 -5.26
CA GLU A 28 0.73 17.18 -4.78
C GLU A 28 2.09 16.50 -4.55
N ALA A 29 2.09 15.27 -4.01
CA ALA A 29 3.32 14.50 -3.83
C ALA A 29 4.07 14.28 -5.16
N VAL A 30 3.35 13.90 -6.23
CA VAL A 30 3.93 13.72 -7.57
C VAL A 30 4.42 15.06 -8.13
N ARG A 31 3.61 16.11 -8.07
CA ARG A 31 3.98 17.45 -8.57
C ARG A 31 5.26 17.97 -7.90
N ALA A 32 5.36 17.83 -6.58
CA ALA A 32 6.54 18.23 -5.83
C ALA A 32 7.76 17.37 -6.17
N ALA A 33 7.59 16.05 -6.34
CA ALA A 33 8.66 15.14 -6.75
C ALA A 33 9.21 15.43 -8.15
N GLU A 34 8.34 15.69 -9.13
CA GLU A 34 8.74 16.08 -10.48
C GLU A 34 9.51 17.41 -10.48
N THR A 35 9.00 18.40 -9.74
CA THR A 35 9.67 19.69 -9.57
C THR A 35 11.06 19.51 -8.94
N ARG A 36 11.17 18.63 -7.94
CA ARG A 36 12.43 18.32 -7.25
C ARG A 36 13.44 17.62 -8.16
N SER A 37 12.97 16.70 -9.00
CA SER A 37 13.81 16.00 -9.98
C SER A 37 14.54 16.98 -10.89
N ALA A 38 13.86 18.03 -11.37
CA ALA A 38 14.48 19.06 -12.19
C ALA A 38 15.68 19.74 -11.49
N PHE A 39 15.60 20.02 -10.19
CA PHE A 39 16.71 20.60 -9.44
C PHE A 39 17.89 19.64 -9.25
N LEU A 40 17.63 18.34 -9.11
CA LEU A 40 18.69 17.32 -9.02
C LEU A 40 19.49 17.23 -10.32
N THR A 41 18.87 17.40 -11.49
CA THR A 41 19.57 17.34 -12.78
C THR A 41 20.56 18.49 -12.99
N VAL A 42 20.44 19.58 -12.23
CA VAL A 42 21.30 20.77 -12.34
C VAL A 42 22.57 20.64 -11.49
N LEU A 43 22.63 19.67 -10.57
CA LEU A 43 23.80 19.45 -9.72
C LEU A 43 24.92 18.76 -10.49
N SER A 44 26.10 19.38 -10.50
CA SER A 44 27.36 18.76 -10.95
C SER A 44 27.86 17.76 -9.91
N PRO A 45 28.60 16.69 -10.27
CA PRO A 45 29.26 15.80 -9.32
C PRO A 45 30.29 16.50 -8.41
N ASP A 46 30.90 17.59 -8.88
CA ASP A 46 31.88 18.39 -8.15
C ASP A 46 31.16 19.46 -7.32
N GLN A 47 30.67 19.08 -6.14
CA GLN A 47 30.04 20.00 -5.18
C GLN A 47 30.86 20.12 -3.90
N PRO A 48 30.72 21.23 -3.16
CA PRO A 48 31.25 21.34 -1.81
C PRO A 48 30.69 20.25 -0.87
N ASP A 49 31.48 19.84 0.12
CA ASP A 49 31.10 18.81 1.12
C ASP A 49 29.76 19.11 1.83
N GLU A 50 29.47 20.39 2.06
CA GLU A 50 28.23 20.85 2.68
C GLU A 50 26.98 20.47 1.85
N VAL A 51 27.09 20.57 0.52
CA VAL A 51 26.03 20.20 -0.43
C VAL A 51 25.85 18.68 -0.41
N HIS A 52 26.93 17.91 -0.41
CA HIS A 52 26.87 16.45 -0.27
C HIS A 52 26.27 16.01 1.07
N ALA A 53 26.57 16.71 2.17
CA ALA A 53 25.98 16.45 3.47
C ALA A 53 24.46 16.72 3.47
N ALA A 54 24.01 17.80 2.81
CA ALA A 54 22.59 18.10 2.67
C ALA A 54 21.85 17.04 1.84
N ILE A 55 22.41 16.62 0.70
CA ILE A 55 21.84 15.57 -0.13
C ILE A 55 21.72 14.24 0.63
N ARG A 56 22.72 13.89 1.46
CA ARG A 56 22.65 12.70 2.31
C ARG A 56 21.50 12.75 3.30
N ARG A 57 21.29 13.90 3.97
CA ARG A 57 20.14 14.09 4.88
C ARG A 57 18.81 13.98 4.13
N MET A 58 18.68 14.59 2.95
CA MET A 58 17.47 14.47 2.13
C MET A 58 17.16 13.00 1.79
N ARG A 59 18.19 12.19 1.52
CA ARG A 59 18.02 10.76 1.22
C ARG A 59 17.44 9.98 2.39
N GLU A 60 17.78 10.31 3.62
CA GLU A 60 17.16 9.70 4.81
C GLU A 60 15.66 10.03 4.89
N ILE A 61 15.28 11.25 4.51
CA ILE A 61 13.88 11.66 4.42
C ILE A 61 13.17 10.88 3.29
N ASP A 62 13.81 10.73 2.13
CA ASP A 62 13.25 9.95 1.00
C ASP A 62 12.94 8.51 1.39
N ILE A 63 13.80 7.89 2.20
CA ILE A 63 13.57 6.54 2.71
C ILE A 63 12.30 6.52 3.57
N ARG A 64 12.14 7.47 4.50
CA ARG A 64 10.93 7.57 5.33
C ARG A 64 9.67 7.80 4.49
N ILE A 65 9.73 8.71 3.52
CA ILE A 65 8.65 8.96 2.55
C ILE A 65 8.25 7.66 1.83
N SER A 66 9.24 6.89 1.34
CA SER A 66 8.98 5.65 0.61
C SER A 66 8.30 4.58 1.47
N ILE A 67 8.66 4.50 2.75
CA ILE A 67 8.02 3.58 3.71
C ILE A 67 6.56 3.98 3.90
N THR A 68 6.30 5.25 4.22
CA THR A 68 4.93 5.76 4.43
C THR A 68 4.06 5.61 3.18
N ALA A 69 4.60 5.92 2.00
CA ALA A 69 3.87 5.75 0.75
C ALA A 69 3.54 4.28 0.47
N ARG A 70 4.46 3.35 0.77
CA ARG A 70 4.22 1.90 0.64
C ARG A 70 3.14 1.43 1.60
N GLU A 71 3.21 1.81 2.86
CA GLU A 71 2.20 1.45 3.87
C GLU A 71 0.81 1.94 3.47
N ALA A 72 0.71 3.17 2.97
CA ALA A 72 -0.55 3.72 2.48
C ALA A 72 -1.09 2.96 1.26
N LEU A 73 -0.22 2.55 0.33
CA LEU A 73 -0.61 1.72 -0.81
C LEU A 73 -1.11 0.34 -0.37
N GLU A 74 -0.39 -0.32 0.53
CA GLU A 74 -0.78 -1.63 1.08
C GLU A 74 -2.15 -1.57 1.75
N ALA A 75 -2.42 -0.52 2.52
CA ALA A 75 -3.72 -0.29 3.14
C ALA A 75 -4.85 -0.15 2.09
N ARG A 76 -4.63 0.66 1.04
CA ARG A 76 -5.64 0.83 -0.04
C ARG A 76 -5.88 -0.45 -0.84
N VAL A 77 -4.84 -1.24 -1.09
CA VAL A 77 -4.99 -2.55 -1.76
C VAL A 77 -5.78 -3.52 -0.89
N ALA A 78 -5.53 -3.54 0.42
CA ALA A 78 -6.29 -4.37 1.36
C ALA A 78 -7.77 -3.97 1.40
N GLU A 79 -8.06 -2.67 1.46
CA GLU A 79 -9.42 -2.13 1.43
C GLU A 79 -10.14 -2.47 0.13
N SER A 80 -9.49 -2.28 -1.02
CA SER A 80 -10.02 -2.65 -2.33
C SER A 80 -10.36 -4.14 -2.41
N ARG A 81 -9.48 -5.02 -1.93
CA ARG A 81 -9.74 -6.48 -1.86
C ARG A 81 -10.95 -6.79 -0.98
N LYS A 82 -11.05 -6.17 0.19
CA LYS A 82 -12.19 -6.36 1.10
C LYS A 82 -13.51 -5.99 0.42
N ALA A 83 -13.57 -4.82 -0.23
CA ALA A 83 -14.75 -4.37 -0.96
C ALA A 83 -15.15 -5.34 -2.09
N LEU A 84 -14.16 -5.91 -2.81
CA LEU A 84 -14.42 -6.92 -3.84
C LEU A 84 -15.01 -8.22 -3.26
N TYR A 85 -14.55 -8.66 -2.08
CA TYR A 85 -15.13 -9.84 -1.43
C TYR A 85 -16.55 -9.59 -0.90
N GLU A 86 -16.82 -8.40 -0.35
CA GLU A 86 -18.14 -8.04 0.18
C GLU A 86 -19.19 -7.91 -0.93
N THR A 87 -18.78 -7.44 -2.11
CA THR A 87 -19.67 -7.31 -3.28
C THR A 87 -19.76 -8.58 -4.11
N ARG A 88 -19.00 -9.63 -3.77
CA ARG A 88 -19.06 -10.90 -4.50
C ARG A 88 -20.36 -11.62 -4.17
N PRO A 89 -21.26 -11.85 -5.15
CA PRO A 89 -22.47 -12.61 -4.90
C PRO A 89 -22.11 -14.02 -4.42
N PRO A 90 -22.95 -14.64 -3.56
CA PRO A 90 -22.76 -16.03 -3.18
C PRO A 90 -22.68 -16.88 -4.45
N SER A 91 -21.66 -17.73 -4.52
CA SER A 91 -21.48 -18.62 -5.66
C SER A 91 -22.73 -19.49 -5.80
N PRO A 92 -23.39 -19.59 -6.98
CA PRO A 92 -24.59 -20.39 -7.17
C PRO A 92 -24.43 -21.87 -6.77
N GLY A 93 -23.17 -22.35 -6.71
CA GLY A 93 -22.82 -23.71 -6.29
C GLY A 93 -22.74 -23.92 -4.77
N ALA A 94 -22.56 -22.86 -3.96
CA ALA A 94 -22.44 -23.00 -2.51
C ALA A 94 -23.79 -23.33 -1.86
N ASP A 95 -24.85 -22.62 -2.28
CA ASP A 95 -26.23 -22.89 -1.82
C ASP A 95 -26.77 -24.21 -2.41
N ALA A 96 -26.39 -24.55 -3.65
CA ALA A 96 -26.77 -25.82 -4.26
C ALA A 96 -26.08 -27.04 -3.60
N MET A 97 -24.84 -26.89 -3.10
CA MET A 97 -24.13 -27.92 -2.33
C MET A 97 -24.67 -28.04 -0.90
N ALA A 98 -25.07 -26.93 -0.27
CA ALA A 98 -25.72 -26.94 1.04
C ALA A 98 -27.12 -27.57 0.99
N ALA A 99 -27.90 -27.32 -0.08
CA ALA A 99 -29.19 -27.94 -0.32
C ALA A 99 -29.08 -29.44 -0.70
N ARG A 100 -27.94 -29.86 -1.27
CA ARG A 100 -27.57 -31.26 -1.52
C ARG A 100 -26.83 -31.89 -0.35
N SER A 101 -27.30 -31.70 0.89
CA SER A 101 -26.99 -32.60 2.01
C SER A 101 -28.19 -33.50 2.35
N PRO A 102 -28.40 -34.65 1.67
CA PRO A 102 -29.45 -35.59 1.99
C PRO A 102 -28.94 -36.76 2.85
N SER A 103 -29.63 -36.96 3.99
CA SER A 103 -30.12 -38.23 4.53
C SER A 103 -29.21 -39.40 4.96
N TRP A 104 -27.89 -39.41 4.75
CA TRP A 104 -27.07 -40.58 5.16
C TRP A 104 -27.01 -40.83 6.68
N ARG A 105 -27.28 -39.82 7.52
CA ARG A 105 -27.34 -40.00 8.99
C ARG A 105 -28.59 -40.73 9.49
N SER A 106 -29.65 -40.84 8.68
CA SER A 106 -30.88 -41.57 9.07
C SER A 106 -30.85 -43.07 8.74
N ALA A 107 -29.87 -43.54 7.95
CA ALA A 107 -29.76 -44.95 7.58
C ALA A 107 -28.96 -45.81 8.57
N ILE A 108 -28.10 -45.20 9.40
CA ILE A 108 -27.22 -45.94 10.32
C ILE A 108 -27.96 -46.36 11.61
N SER A 109 -29.09 -45.72 11.96
CA SER A 109 -29.81 -46.04 13.20
C SER A 109 -30.76 -47.25 13.12
N ARG A 110 -30.94 -47.87 11.94
CA ARG A 110 -31.88 -49.01 11.76
C ARG A 110 -31.22 -50.39 11.62
N ARG A 111 -29.90 -50.50 11.83
CA ARG A 111 -29.19 -51.78 11.70
C ARG A 111 -28.83 -52.48 13.02
N PHE A 112 -29.24 -51.92 14.16
CA PHE A 112 -29.07 -52.54 15.48
C PHE A 112 -30.38 -52.49 16.27
N ALA A 113 -31.32 -53.36 15.93
CA ALA A 113 -32.37 -53.79 16.84
C ALA A 113 -32.09 -55.27 17.17
N PRO A 114 -31.75 -55.63 18.42
CA PRO A 114 -31.63 -57.03 18.81
C PRO A 114 -33.03 -57.66 18.84
N TYR A 115 -33.20 -58.77 18.14
CA TYR A 115 -34.39 -59.62 18.24
C TYR A 115 -34.43 -60.26 19.63
N THR A 116 -35.45 -59.94 20.42
CA THR A 116 -35.90 -60.73 21.57
C THR A 116 -37.16 -61.49 21.17
N HIS A 117 -37.05 -62.81 21.04
CA HIS A 117 -37.95 -63.82 21.62
C HIS A 117 -37.47 -65.23 21.27
#